data_AF-A0A1H0GVD5-F1
#
_entry.id   AF-A0A1H0GVD5-F1
#
_cell.length_a   1.000
_cell.length_b   1.000
_cell.length_c   1.000
_cell.angle_alpha   90.00
_cell.angle_beta   90.00
_cell.angle_gamma   90.00
#
_symmetry.space_group_name_H-M   'P 1'
#
loop_
_entity.id
_entity.type
_entity.pdbx_description
1 polymer ?
#
loop_
_entity_poly.entity_id
_entity_poly.type
_entity_poly.pdbx_seq_one_letter_code
_entity_poly.pdbx_strand_id
1 'polypeptide(L)' 'MWILISFWVIALAAVIATIKYRKPLLLTVPFFAMLGFLVVQIAMVPMPFWETVRFVFSLR' A
#
# COMPACT_ATOMS: atom_id res chain seq x y z
N MET A 1 12.25 9.24 -0.11
CA MET A 1 12.38 9.19 -1.59
C MET A 1 12.31 7.79 -2.17
N TRP A 2 13.13 6.83 -1.71
CA TRP A 2 13.21 5.49 -2.31
C TRP A 2 11.87 4.72 -2.43
N ILE A 3 11.04 4.76 -1.39
CA ILE A 3 9.69 4.16 -1.41
C ILE A 3 8.79 4.78 -2.49
N LEU A 4 8.86 6.10 -2.67
CA LEU A 4 8.06 6.75 -3.70
C LEU A 4 8.50 6.30 -5.10
N ILE A 5 9.82 6.20 -5.31
CA ILE A 5 10.40 5.73 -6.57
C ILE A 5 9.98 4.28 -6.86
N SER A 6 9.98 3.39 -5.86
CA SER A 6 9.54 2.01 -6.07
C SER A 6 8.05 1.92 -6.43
N PHE A 7 7.19 2.76 -5.83
CA PHE A 7 5.78 2.86 -6.23
C PHE A 7 5.61 3.31 -7.67
N TRP A 8 6.38 4.31 -8.13
CA TRP A 8 6.36 4.73 -9.53
C TRP A 8 6.81 3.64 -10.50
N VAL A 9 7.85 2.89 -10.14
CA VAL A 9 8.32 1.76 -10.94
C VAL A 9 7.24 0.66 -11.04
N ILE A 10 6.59 0.33 -9.92
CA ILE A 10 5.49 -0.65 -9.89
C ILE A 10 4.32 -0.16 -10.75
N ALA A 11 3.94 1.12 -10.65
CA ALA A 11 2.88 1.70 -11.45
C ALA A 11 3.19 1.64 -12.97
N LEU A 12 4.40 2.02 -13.36
CA LEU A 12 4.84 1.95 -14.75
C LEU A 12 4.83 0.50 -15.27
N ALA A 13 5.36 -0.44 -14.49
CA ALA A 13 5.35 -1.85 -14.83
C ALA A 13 3.93 -2.41 -14.98
N ALA A 14 3.01 -2.01 -14.10
CA ALA A 14 1.60 -2.40 -14.16
C ALA A 14 0.92 -1.88 -15.44
N VAL A 15 1.19 -0.64 -15.84
CA VAL A 15 0.66 -0.08 -17.10
C VAL A 15 1.21 -0.83 -18.32
N ILE A 16 2.52 -1.04 -18.39
CA ILE A 16 3.16 -1.78 -19.50
C ILE A 16 2.59 -3.21 -19.58
N ALA A 17 2.48 -3.89 -18.44
CA ALA A 17 1.93 -5.24 -18.36
C ALA A 17 0.45 -5.28 -18.76
N THR A 18 -0.34 -4.27 -18.35
CA THR A 18 -1.76 -4.15 -18.74
C THR A 18 -1.91 -4.06 -20.26
N ILE A 19 -1.08 -3.23 -20.91
CA ILE A 19 -1.11 -3.07 -22.37
C ILE A 19 -0.66 -4.36 -23.06
N LYS A 20 0.45 -4.96 -22.60
CA LYS A 20 1.03 -6.17 -23.18
C LYS A 20 0.11 -7.39 -23.07
N TYR A 21 -0.49 -7.60 -21.90
CA TYR A 21 -1.30 -8.78 -21.61
C TYR A 21 -2.81 -8.54 -21.80
N ARG A 22 -3.23 -7.32 -22.13
CA ARG A 22 -4.64 -6.90 -22.29
C ARG A 22 -5.51 -7.23 -21.06
N LYS A 23 -4.91 -7.31 -19.87
CA LYS A 23 -5.59 -7.64 -18.61
C LYS A 23 -5.73 -6.37 -17.77
N PRO A 24 -6.91 -5.70 -17.76
CA PRO A 24 -7.10 -4.46 -17.00
C PRO A 24 -6.93 -4.64 -15.49
N LEU A 25 -7.12 -5.87 -14.98
CA LEU A 25 -6.87 -6.24 -13.59
C LEU A 25 -5.42 -5.93 -13.13
N LEU A 26 -4.45 -5.87 -14.05
CA LEU A 26 -3.06 -5.55 -13.71
C LEU A 26 -2.90 -4.10 -13.20
N LEU A 27 -3.83 -3.20 -13.51
CA LEU A 27 -3.85 -1.83 -12.95
C LEU A 27 -4.22 -1.81 -11.46
N THR A 28 -4.69 -2.92 -10.89
CA THR A 28 -4.94 -3.04 -9.44
C THR A 28 -3.67 -3.30 -8.64
N VAL A 29 -2.58 -3.73 -9.29
CA VAL A 29 -1.30 -4.07 -8.64
C VAL A 29 -0.73 -2.91 -7.80
N PRO A 30 -0.71 -1.64 -8.26
CA PRO A 30 -0.23 -0.53 -7.43
C PRO A 30 -1.09 -0.30 -6.18
N PHE A 31 -2.40 -0.54 -6.26
CA PHE A 31 -3.31 -0.43 -5.12
C PHE A 31 -3.04 -1.53 -4.08
N PHE A 32 -2.85 -2.78 -4.53
CA PHE A 32 -2.47 -3.87 -3.64
C PHE A 32 -1.09 -3.66 -3.01
N ALA A 33 -0.13 -3.10 -3.76
CA ALA A 33 1.17 -2.72 -3.21
C ALA A 33 1.03 -1.65 -2.11
N MET A 34 0.16 -0.64 -2.31
CA MET A 34 -0.13 0.37 -1.29
C MET A 34 -0.80 -0.23 -0.05
N LEU A 35 -1.80 -1.10 -0.23
CA LEU A 35 -2.47 -1.79 0.87
C LEU A 35 -1.50 -2.68 1.65
N GLY A 36 -0.67 -3.46 0.95
CA GLY A 36 0.35 -4.28 1.58
C GLY A 36 1.34 -3.43 2.39
N PHE A 37 1.80 -2.31 1.83
CA PHE A 37 2.66 -1.36 2.54
C PHE A 37 1.99 -0.80 3.81
N LEU A 38 0.69 -0.49 3.74
CA LEU A 38 -0.09 -0.02 4.89
C LEU A 38 -0.21 -1.10 5.97
N VAL A 39 -0.49 -2.36 5.60
CA VAL A 39 -0.55 -3.48 6.56
C VAL A 39 0.79 -3.69 7.24
N VAL A 40 1.89 -3.68 6.49
CA VAL A 40 3.24 -3.81 7.04
C VAL A 40 3.54 -2.69 8.03
N GLN A 41 3.20 -1.44 7.69
CA GLN A 41 3.39 -0.32 8.62
C GLN A 41 2.56 -0.47 9.89
N ILE A 42 1.30 -0.89 9.79
CA ILE A 42 0.47 -1.15 10.96
C ILE A 42 1.08 -2.25 11.85
N ALA A 43 1.59 -3.32 11.24
CA ALA A 43 2.22 -4.42 11.96
C ALA A 43 3.56 -4.04 12.62
N MET A 44 4.25 -3.02 12.09
CA MET A 44 5.49 -2.49 12.66
C MET A 44 5.26 -1.51 13.82
N VAL A 45 4.01 -1.13 14.12
CA VAL A 45 3.71 -0.29 15.28
C VAL A 45 3.97 -1.11 16.55
N PRO A 46 4.86 -0.66 17.46
CA PRO A 46 5.24 -1.43 18.64
C PRO A 46 4.13 -1.53 19.71
N MET A 47 3.10 -0.69 19.62
CA MET A 47 1.92 -0.74 20.48
C MET A 47 0.85 -1.65 19.85
N PRO A 48 0.02 -2.36 20.63
CA PRO A 48 -1.11 -3.08 20.08
C PRO A 48 -2.01 -2.10 19.31
N PHE A 49 -2.27 -2.38 18.03
CA PHE A 49 -3.10 -1.51 17.16
C PHE A 49 -4.39 -1.05 17.85
N TRP A 50 -5.03 -1.94 18.60
CA TRP A 50 -6.24 -1.65 19.39
C TRP A 50 -6.05 -0.62 20.50
N GLU A 51 -4.88 -0.57 21.14
CA GLU A 51 -4.58 0.46 22.13
C GLU A 51 -4.39 1.82 21.46
N THR A 52 -3.76 1.85 20.29
CA THR A 52 -3.58 3.10 19.53
C THR A 52 -4.92 3.64 19.04
N VAL A 53 -5.80 2.76 18.56
CA VAL A 53 -7.18 3.12 18.18
C VAL A 53 -7.93 3.68 19.39
N ARG A 54 -7.91 2.98 20.54
CA ARG A 54 -8.57 3.44 21.78
C ARG A 54 -8.02 4.79 22.24
N PHE A 55 -6.71 5.00 22.19
CA PHE A 55 -6.07 6.27 22.54
C PHE A 55 -6.59 7.41 21.66
N VAL A 56 -6.55 7.26 20.33
CA VAL A 56 -7.06 8.27 19.38
C VAL A 56 -8.53 8.59 19.64
N PHE A 57 -9.37 7.58 19.88
CA PHE A 57 -10.79 7.80 20.17
C PHE A 57 -11.07 8.35 21.57
N SER A 58 -10.17 8.14 22.54
CA SER A 58 -10.28 8.69 23.91
C SER A 58 -9.90 10.17 24.03
N LEU A 59 -9.22 10.72 23.01
CA LEU A 59 -8.82 12.14 22.96
C LEU A 59 -9.96 13.07 22.49
N ARG A 60 -11.16 12.54 22.30
CA ARG A 60 -12.39 13.27 21.94
C ARG A 60 -13.30 13.40 23.15
#